data_AF-A0A7R9Z0Y4-F1
#
_entry.id   AF-A0A7R9Z0Y4-F1
#
_cell.length_a   1.000
_cell.length_b   1.000
_cell.length_c   1.000
_cell.angle_alpha   90.00
_cell.angle_beta   90.00
_cell.angle_gamma   90.00
#
_symmetry.space_group_name_H-M   'P 1'
#
loop_
_entity.id
_entity.type
_entity.pdbx_description
1 polymer ?
#
loop_
_entity_poly.entity_id
_entity_poly.type
_entity_poly.pdbx_seq_one_letter_code
_entity_poly.pdbx_strand_id
1 'polypeptide(L)'
;GEGNQNGANGGAGGSELTEAQRRERQRNIQLHIQLIEHASRCNSSTCSSSNCAKMKSYLKHGSTCKLKASGGCKICKRIWTLLRIHAQHCRASLCPIPQCMAIRERIRQLKKQQQAMDDRRRMEMNRHYRMGMGNR
;
A
#
# COMPACT_ATOMS: atom_id res chain seq x y z
N GLY A 1 -0.89 15.72 36.52
CA GLY A 1 -0.79 14.25 36.53
C GLY A 1 -0.01 13.83 35.31
N GLU A 2 1.32 13.88 35.41
CA GLU A 2 2.25 13.59 34.34
C GLU A 2 2.99 12.31 34.72
N GLY A 3 2.72 11.23 34.01
CA GLY A 3 3.41 9.96 34.17
C GLY A 3 3.88 9.50 32.80
N ASN A 4 5.14 9.77 32.46
CA ASN A 4 5.78 9.19 31.30
C ASN A 4 7.04 8.46 31.77
N GLN A 5 6.92 7.14 31.94
CA GLN A 5 8.02 6.25 32.28
C GLN A 5 8.55 5.57 31.03
N ASN A 6 9.88 5.52 30.99
CA ASN A 6 10.76 4.98 29.95
C ASN A 6 10.57 3.47 29.71
N GLY A 7 10.94 3.03 28.51
CA GLY A 7 11.18 1.61 28.20
C GLY A 7 12.03 1.46 26.95
N ALA A 8 13.32 1.20 27.14
CA ALA A 8 14.31 0.89 26.10
C ALA A 8 14.31 -0.62 25.75
N ASN A 9 15.16 -0.99 24.77
CA ASN A 9 15.54 -2.34 24.29
C ASN A 9 14.64 -2.88 23.16
N GLY A 10 15.09 -3.22 21.96
CA GLY A 10 16.36 -3.80 21.52
C GLY A 10 16.17 -5.31 21.34
N GLY A 11 16.23 -5.80 20.10
CA GLY A 11 16.05 -7.22 19.80
C GLY A 11 15.56 -7.50 18.38
N ALA A 12 16.50 -7.82 17.50
CA ALA A 12 16.23 -8.40 16.19
C ALA A 12 15.66 -9.82 16.37
N GLY A 13 14.48 -10.06 15.83
CA GLY A 13 13.84 -11.37 15.80
C GLY A 13 12.44 -11.19 15.24
N GLY A 14 12.15 -11.80 14.08
CA GLY A 14 10.84 -11.75 13.44
C GLY A 14 9.79 -12.38 14.36
N SER A 15 9.17 -11.56 15.20
CA SER A 15 8.15 -12.01 16.13
C SER A 15 6.89 -12.31 15.33
N GLU A 16 6.44 -13.57 15.34
CA GLU A 16 5.12 -13.90 14.84
C GLU A 16 4.09 -13.10 15.63
N LEU A 17 3.48 -12.12 14.97
CA LEU A 17 2.41 -11.32 15.55
C LEU A 17 1.26 -12.27 15.90
N THR A 18 0.75 -12.16 17.13
CA THR A 18 -0.45 -12.89 17.54
C THR A 18 -1.64 -12.49 16.67
N GLU A 19 -2.65 -13.35 16.58
CA GLU A 19 -3.83 -13.05 15.78
C GLU A 19 -4.51 -11.73 16.22
N ALA A 20 -4.54 -11.46 17.52
CA ALA A 20 -5.04 -10.20 18.09
C ALA A 20 -4.24 -9.00 17.59
N GLN A 21 -2.90 -9.07 17.59
CA GLN A 21 -2.03 -8.01 17.09
C GLN A 21 -2.21 -7.78 15.57
N ARG A 22 -2.41 -8.84 14.78
CA ARG A 22 -2.71 -8.72 13.34
C ARG A 22 -4.04 -8.03 13.10
N ARG A 23 -5.09 -8.40 13.86
CA ARG A 23 -6.42 -7.76 13.79
C ARG A 23 -6.34 -6.28 14.16
N GLU A 24 -5.61 -5.94 15.23
CA GLU A 24 -5.41 -4.56 15.63
C GLU A 24 -4.64 -3.74 14.59
N ARG A 25 -3.57 -4.30 14.03
CA ARG A 25 -2.83 -3.68 12.93
C ARG A 25 -3.73 -3.42 11.73
N GLN A 26 -4.59 -4.39 11.38
CA GLN A 26 -5.54 -4.24 10.28
C GLN A 26 -6.56 -3.13 10.55
N ARG A 27 -7.11 -3.05 11.76
CA ARG A 27 -8.02 -1.96 12.16
C ARG A 27 -7.34 -0.60 12.04
N ASN A 28 -6.11 -0.48 12.54
CA ASN A 28 -5.33 0.75 12.46
C ASN A 28 -5.06 1.18 11.01
N ILE A 29 -4.71 0.24 10.13
CA ILE A 29 -4.53 0.52 8.69
C ILE A 29 -5.83 1.04 8.08
N GLN A 30 -6.95 0.39 8.36
CA GLN A 30 -8.25 0.79 7.83
C GLN A 30 -8.64 2.20 8.28
N LEU A 31 -8.43 2.53 9.57
CA LEU A 31 -8.65 3.87 10.11
C LEU A 31 -7.79 4.91 9.40
N HIS A 32 -6.51 4.62 9.15
CA HIS A 32 -5.63 5.54 8.42
C HIS A 32 -6.10 5.77 6.98
N ILE A 33 -6.60 4.74 6.30
CA ILE A 33 -7.16 4.88 4.95
C ILE A 33 -8.40 5.79 4.99
N GLN A 34 -9.31 5.60 5.96
CA GLN A 34 -10.48 6.45 6.13
C GLN A 34 -10.10 7.92 6.38
N LEU A 35 -9.07 8.18 7.20
CA LEU A 35 -8.56 9.52 7.42
C LEU A 35 -7.97 10.15 6.16
N ILE A 36 -7.25 9.37 5.33
CA ILE A 36 -6.73 9.84 4.04
C ILE A 36 -7.87 10.17 3.08
N GLU A 37 -8.91 9.32 3.02
CA GLU A 37 -10.07 9.59 2.19
C GLU A 37 -10.80 10.86 2.60
N HIS A 38 -11.02 11.05 3.90
CA HIS A 38 -11.58 12.30 4.42
C HIS A 38 -10.70 13.49 4.03
N ALA A 39 -9.40 13.43 4.32
CA ALA A 39 -8.48 14.53 4.02
C ALA A 39 -8.40 14.86 2.54
N SER A 40 -8.57 13.87 1.66
CA SER A 40 -8.59 14.06 0.20
C SER A 40 -9.88 14.70 -0.32
N ARG A 41 -11.01 14.52 0.38
CA ARG A 41 -12.30 15.14 0.06
C ARG A 41 -12.53 16.47 0.79
N CYS A 42 -11.83 16.68 1.90
CA CYS A 42 -12.05 17.81 2.78
C CYS A 42 -11.40 19.09 2.22
N ASN A 43 -12.21 20.01 1.70
CA ASN A 43 -11.73 21.32 1.23
C ASN A 43 -11.87 22.43 2.29
N SER A 44 -12.45 22.12 3.46
CA SER A 44 -12.57 23.09 4.54
C SER A 44 -11.20 23.50 5.09
N SER A 45 -10.99 24.81 5.18
CA SER A 45 -9.84 25.44 5.84
C SER A 45 -9.95 25.41 7.38
N THR A 46 -11.16 25.19 7.91
CA THR A 46 -11.48 25.20 9.34
C THR A 46 -11.90 23.82 9.87
N CYS A 47 -11.47 22.74 9.21
CA CYS A 47 -11.75 21.38 9.68
C CYS A 47 -11.20 21.19 11.09
N SER A 48 -12.06 20.91 12.07
CA SER A 48 -11.72 20.75 13.49
C SER A 48 -10.91 19.48 13.80
N SER A 49 -10.77 18.56 12.83
CA SER A 49 -10.00 17.34 12.99
C SER A 49 -8.50 17.58 12.81
N SER A 50 -7.74 17.47 13.90
CA SER A 50 -6.26 17.51 13.87
C SER A 50 -5.66 16.45 12.95
N ASN A 51 -6.30 15.27 12.88
CA ASN A 51 -5.91 14.19 11.99
C ASN A 51 -6.10 14.55 10.51
N CYS A 52 -7.14 15.32 10.15
CA CYS A 52 -7.33 15.81 8.79
C CYS A 52 -6.17 16.71 8.36
N ALA A 53 -5.80 17.69 9.19
CA ALA A 53 -4.66 18.58 8.91
C ALA A 53 -3.35 17.80 8.72
N LYS A 54 -3.10 16.81 9.59
CA LYS A 54 -1.92 15.94 9.48
C LYS A 54 -1.90 15.12 8.20
N MET A 55 -3.03 14.52 7.82
CA MET A 55 -3.14 13.75 6.57
C MET A 55 -3.01 14.63 5.33
N LYS A 56 -3.56 15.86 5.33
CA LYS A 56 -3.34 16.83 4.25
C LYS A 56 -1.85 17.16 4.08
N SER A 57 -1.13 17.39 5.18
CA SER A 57 0.32 17.63 5.16
C SER A 57 1.09 16.44 4.56
N TYR A 58 0.72 15.22 4.91
CA TYR A 58 1.28 14.00 4.30
C TYR A 58 1.02 13.92 2.80
N LEU A 59 -0.21 14.15 2.35
CA LEU A 59 -0.54 14.14 0.92
C LEU A 59 0.25 15.21 0.15
N LYS A 60 0.35 16.43 0.71
CA LYS A 60 1.17 17.52 0.16
C LYS A 60 2.65 17.15 0.10
N HIS A 61 3.18 16.50 1.13
CA HIS A 61 4.56 16.01 1.11
C HIS A 61 4.79 14.98 -0.01
N GLY A 62 3.83 14.08 -0.25
CA GLY A 62 3.94 13.09 -1.33
C GLY A 62 4.09 13.74 -2.73
N SER A 63 3.39 14.85 -2.97
CA SER A 63 3.50 15.56 -4.25
C SER A 63 4.81 16.33 -4.38
N THR A 64 5.27 17.02 -3.33
CA THR A 64 6.43 17.93 -3.40
C THR A 64 7.78 17.29 -3.05
N CYS A 65 7.80 16.16 -2.34
CA CYS A 65 9.05 15.53 -1.92
C CYS A 65 9.85 15.02 -3.13
N LYS A 66 11.12 15.46 -3.25
CA LYS A 66 12.04 15.05 -4.33
C LYS A 66 12.64 13.66 -4.10
N LEU A 67 12.91 13.28 -2.84
CA LEU A 67 13.48 11.97 -2.49
C LEU A 67 12.54 10.81 -2.84
N LYS A 68 11.22 11.03 -2.76
CA LYS A 68 10.17 10.03 -3.00
C LYS A 68 10.35 8.76 -2.14
N ALA A 69 9.46 7.79 -2.32
CA ALA A 69 9.53 6.51 -1.60
C ALA A 69 10.75 5.67 -2.05
N SER A 70 11.11 5.75 -3.34
CA SER A 70 12.26 5.03 -3.93
C SER A 70 13.60 5.51 -3.38
N GLY A 71 13.78 6.82 -3.20
CA GLY A 71 14.99 7.41 -2.62
C GLY A 71 15.04 7.39 -1.09
N GLY A 72 14.14 6.64 -0.42
CA GLY A 72 14.27 6.36 1.01
C GLY A 72 13.47 7.25 1.96
N CYS A 73 12.66 8.20 1.48
CA CYS A 73 11.87 9.06 2.38
C CYS A 73 10.88 8.23 3.22
N LYS A 74 11.04 8.28 4.55
CA LYS A 74 10.22 7.51 5.51
C LYS A 74 8.73 7.89 5.44
N ILE A 75 8.42 9.19 5.28
CA ILE A 75 7.05 9.70 5.17
C ILE A 75 6.43 9.19 3.86
N CYS A 76 7.12 9.36 2.73
CA CYS A 76 6.65 8.84 1.44
C CYS A 76 6.43 7.33 1.47
N LYS A 77 7.31 6.53 2.09
CA LYS A 77 7.15 5.08 2.20
C LYS A 77 5.87 4.70 2.97
N ARG A 78 5.57 5.41 4.07
CA ARG A 78 4.35 5.18 4.87
C ARG A 78 3.09 5.49 4.06
N ILE A 79 3.03 6.69 3.47
CA ILE A 79 1.88 7.13 2.66
C ILE A 79 1.71 6.21 1.46
N TRP A 80 2.78 5.90 0.74
CA TRP A 80 2.73 5.03 -0.43
C TRP A 80 2.18 3.64 -0.10
N THR A 81 2.56 3.09 1.06
CA THR A 81 2.01 1.82 1.55
C THR A 81 0.50 1.91 1.75
N LEU A 82 0.01 2.95 2.42
CA LEU A 82 -1.43 3.16 2.65
C LEU A 82 -2.20 3.35 1.33
N LEU A 83 -1.66 4.18 0.42
CA LEU A 83 -2.24 4.41 -0.90
C LEU A 83 -2.28 3.13 -1.75
N ARG A 84 -1.24 2.30 -1.68
CA ARG A 84 -1.20 1.00 -2.36
C ARG A 84 -2.27 0.05 -1.81
N ILE A 85 -2.41 -0.06 -0.49
CA ILE A 85 -3.44 -0.89 0.13
C ILE A 85 -4.82 -0.41 -0.29
N HIS A 86 -5.09 0.90 -0.23
CA HIS A 86 -6.34 1.47 -0.73
C HIS A 86 -6.58 1.11 -2.21
N ALA A 87 -5.60 1.34 -3.09
CA ALA A 87 -5.72 1.10 -4.52
C ALA A 87 -5.97 -0.36 -4.91
N GLN A 88 -5.53 -1.33 -4.09
CA GLN A 88 -5.80 -2.76 -4.30
C GLN A 88 -7.29 -3.10 -4.17
N HIS A 89 -8.02 -2.37 -3.31
CA HIS A 89 -9.44 -2.61 -3.04
C HIS A 89 -10.36 -1.56 -3.66
N CYS A 90 -9.81 -0.41 -4.09
CA CYS A 90 -10.58 0.70 -4.64
C CYS A 90 -11.12 0.40 -6.04
N ARG A 91 -12.45 0.47 -6.19
CA ARG A 91 -13.18 0.28 -7.46
C ARG A 91 -13.78 1.56 -8.03
N ALA A 92 -13.61 2.69 -7.37
CA ALA A 92 -14.16 3.98 -7.83
C ALA A 92 -13.56 4.37 -9.20
N SER A 93 -14.40 4.82 -10.12
CA SER A 93 -13.98 5.34 -11.44
C SER A 93 -13.24 6.67 -11.29
N LEU A 94 -13.72 7.56 -10.42
CA LEU A 94 -13.09 8.82 -10.06
C LEU A 94 -12.79 8.83 -8.57
N CYS A 95 -11.62 8.29 -8.20
CA CYS A 95 -11.20 8.26 -6.80
C CYS A 95 -10.65 9.64 -6.37
N PRO A 96 -11.11 10.22 -5.25
CA PRO A 96 -10.63 11.51 -4.76
C PRO A 96 -9.21 11.44 -4.17
N ILE A 97 -8.72 10.24 -3.85
CA ILE A 97 -7.38 10.07 -3.30
C ILE A 97 -6.33 10.29 -4.40
N PRO A 98 -5.37 11.21 -4.19
CA PRO A 98 -4.33 11.45 -5.18
C PRO A 98 -3.48 10.19 -5.40
N GLN A 99 -3.02 9.99 -6.64
CA GLN A 99 -2.23 8.83 -7.07
C GLN A 99 -2.95 7.47 -7.06
N CYS A 100 -4.15 7.34 -6.49
CA CYS A 100 -4.87 6.05 -6.45
C CYS A 100 -5.03 5.43 -7.85
N MET A 101 -5.47 6.24 -8.82
CA MET A 101 -5.68 5.79 -10.20
C MET A 101 -4.38 5.28 -10.86
N ALA A 102 -3.30 6.04 -10.73
CA ALA A 102 -2.00 5.69 -11.27
C ALA A 102 -1.44 4.41 -10.63
N ILE A 103 -1.59 4.27 -9.31
CA ILE A 103 -1.18 3.06 -8.58
C ILE A 103 -2.00 1.86 -9.03
N ARG A 104 -3.32 1.99 -9.15
CA ARG A 104 -4.21 0.91 -9.58
C ARG A 104 -3.87 0.43 -10.99
N GLU A 105 -3.58 1.36 -11.90
CA GLU A 105 -3.15 1.00 -13.25
C GLU A 105 -1.80 0.28 -13.23
N ARG A 106 -0.82 0.76 -12.46
CA ARG A 106 0.45 0.05 -12.29
C ARG A 106 0.27 -1.37 -11.74
N ILE A 107 -0.60 -1.56 -10.75
CA ILE A 107 -0.92 -2.90 -10.21
C ILE A 107 -1.50 -3.79 -11.31
N ARG A 108 -2.44 -3.26 -12.12
CA ARG A 108 -3.06 -3.99 -13.23
C ARG A 108 -2.02 -4.39 -14.29
N GLN A 109 -1.13 -3.48 -14.66
CA GLN A 109 -0.07 -3.75 -15.64
C GLN A 109 0.89 -4.83 -15.14
N LEU A 110 1.33 -4.74 -13.89
CA LEU A 110 2.19 -5.77 -13.29
C LEU A 110 1.50 -7.15 -13.25
N LYS A 111 0.20 -7.19 -12.92
CA LYS A 111 -0.56 -8.45 -12.93
C LYS A 111 -0.66 -9.05 -14.33
N LYS A 112 -0.89 -8.23 -15.36
CA LYS A 112 -0.91 -8.67 -16.76
C LYS A 112 0.44 -9.21 -17.22
N GLN A 113 1.52 -8.51 -16.86
CA GLN A 113 2.88 -8.97 -17.17
C GLN A 113 3.20 -10.32 -16.51
N GLN A 114 2.85 -10.48 -15.23
CA GLN A 114 3.02 -11.76 -14.52
C GLN A 114 2.23 -12.87 -15.21
N GLN A 115 0.97 -12.62 -15.55
CA GLN A 115 0.13 -13.61 -16.21
C GLN A 115 0.70 -14.04 -17.57
N ALA A 116 1.16 -13.08 -18.38
CA ALA A 116 1.79 -13.39 -19.67
C ALA A 116 3.05 -14.25 -19.51
N MET A 117 3.86 -13.99 -18.48
CA MET A 117 5.05 -14.81 -18.16
C MET A 117 4.65 -16.23 -17.73
N ASP A 118 3.65 -16.36 -16.88
CA ASP A 118 3.15 -17.66 -16.41
C ASP A 118 2.54 -18.47 -17.56
N ASP A 119 1.80 -17.83 -18.45
CA ASP A 119 1.21 -18.46 -19.63
C ASP A 119 2.30 -18.96 -20.59
N ARG A 120 3.34 -18.16 -20.84
CA ARG A 120 4.51 -18.60 -21.62
C ARG A 120 5.19 -19.83 -21.02
N ARG A 121 5.40 -19.83 -19.71
CA ARG A 121 5.99 -20.96 -18.98
C ARG A 121 5.13 -22.23 -19.12
N ARG A 122 3.81 -22.11 -19.02
CA ARG A 122 2.87 -23.23 -19.21
C ARG A 122 2.87 -23.76 -20.64
N MET A 123 2.88 -22.88 -21.64
CA MET A 123 2.93 -23.27 -23.05
C MET A 123 4.22 -24.03 -23.38
N GLU A 124 5.36 -23.57 -22.87
CA GLU A 124 6.64 -24.25 -23.04
C GLU A 124 6.63 -25.63 -22.39
N MET A 125 6.15 -25.74 -21.15
CA MET A 125 5.99 -27.02 -20.46
C MET A 125 5.09 -27.98 -21.27
N ASN A 126 3.93 -27.52 -21.73
CA ASN A 126 3.00 -28.32 -22.53
C ASN A 126 3.64 -28.81 -23.85
N ARG A 127 4.43 -27.95 -24.51
CA ARG A 127 5.19 -28.31 -25.73
C ARG A 127 6.19 -29.43 -25.46
N HIS A 128 6.91 -29.39 -24.34
CA HIS A 128 7.85 -30.45 -23.95
C HIS A 128 7.14 -31.79 -23.71
N TYR A 129 6.01 -31.80 -22.99
CA TYR A 129 5.22 -33.03 -22.78
C TYR A 129 4.72 -33.63 -24.11
N ARG A 130 4.26 -32.79 -25.03
CA ARG A 130 3.74 -33.23 -26.32
C ARG A 130 4.82 -33.80 -27.25
N MET A 131 6.06 -33.31 -27.17
CA MET A 131 7.18 -33.90 -27.91
C MET A 131 7.71 -35.19 -27.26
N GLY A 132 7.65 -35.33 -25.93
CA GLY A 132 8.12 -36.52 -25.20
C GLY A 132 7.23 -37.77 -25.32
N MET A 133 5.93 -37.60 -25.63
CA MET A 133 5.00 -38.72 -25.86
C MET A 133 4.96 -39.22 -27.31
N GLY A 134 5.47 -38.45 -28.28
CA GLY A 134 5.47 -38.83 -29.71
C GLY A 134 6.63 -39.72 -30.16
N ASN A 135 7.49 -40.15 -29.22
CA ASN A 135 8.69 -40.95 -29.50
C ASN A 135 8.65 -42.33 -28.80
N ARG A 136 7.45 -42.85 -28.51
CA ARG A 136 7.20 -44.22 -28.05
C ARG A 136 6.27 -44.93 -28.99
#